data_AF-A0A397SYL8-F1
#
_entry.id   AF-A0A397SYL8-F1
#
_cell.length_a   1.000
_cell.length_b   1.000
_cell.length_c   1.000
_cell.angle_alpha   90.00
_cell.angle_beta   90.00
_cell.angle_gamma   90.00
#
_symmetry.space_group_name_H-M   'P 1'
#
loop_
_entity.id
_entity.type
_entity.pdbx_description
1 polymer ?
#
loop_
_entity_poly.entity_id
_entity_poly.type
_entity_poly.pdbx_seq_one_letter_code
_entity_poly.pdbx_strand_id
1 'polypeptide(L)'
;MWDSPIPINMGGNVEDVQKYTTDEVIDFLRNENQNLIDDDFNILRRERVSGRAFLRMTKEDLINPPYNFHGGPALEIVEIVESLNSQKQPIAEYLSKRIKYDFDDQKLKKFWDALKHGKVEKRGHGEVLDLSEDVYYLLGKDEQGSNISTLFIRECYKDLYKMISENNNVRRWRITGNPGIGKTFFGFYLLHFLAKQNKTVIYHKLKKSPMLFSENGVFSYPEDNIHALKSYLANEEVWYIVDGREPMEYVAKTILVCSPQKSHYNQFDKLGVTIRYMPVWSWAEIDLCRDMLFRNLTQGYVRELYNKWGGIPRYTLFYALNDGQQASLQMAINAVNDKILNFIGETTDDNNSSHKIVHIRTNVPEVVEENEGERVEEEEILVEGEEVEEEEEVVGEPSLSNAPTVTGPDKGKGVVGKCNYKNQLQNFVEASSSLNDYATLRGTIFERIAHRKLLEGGSFRTRPLFATTVSCFGMNNSKLSIPKRDKLVFSTVDEVVPNRYCIPTQKNNASFDAFVSPDTFFQMTVAESHPIIKHGLEKYVNKNDNSDIKFYFVLPKEVYNSYQEQALHTTKGTVLKIRPPWVNRIKQYALEIELKL
;
A
#
# COMPACT_ATOMS: atom_id res chain seq x y z
N MET A 1 41.92 33.61 -21.76
CA MET A 1 41.63 34.08 -23.13
C MET A 1 40.98 32.92 -23.86
N TRP A 2 39.66 32.82 -24.04
CA TRP A 2 38.56 33.75 -23.84
C TRP A 2 37.37 32.96 -23.27
N ASP A 3 36.67 33.57 -22.32
CA ASP A 3 35.30 33.21 -21.95
C ASP A 3 34.40 33.43 -23.17
N SER A 4 33.64 32.41 -23.56
CA SER A 4 32.42 32.59 -24.33
C SER A 4 31.26 32.28 -23.38
N PRO A 5 30.33 33.23 -23.15
CA PRO A 5 29.16 32.96 -22.35
C PRO A 5 28.31 31.87 -23.03
N ILE A 6 27.91 30.87 -22.25
CA ILE A 6 26.84 29.95 -22.62
C ILE A 6 25.60 30.81 -22.92
N PRO A 7 24.94 30.69 -24.09
CA PRO A 7 23.74 31.45 -24.37
C PRO A 7 22.67 31.03 -23.36
N ILE A 8 22.32 31.96 -22.47
CA ILE A 8 21.16 31.83 -21.59
C ILE A 8 19.95 31.79 -22.52
N ASN A 9 19.30 30.64 -22.61
CA ASN A 9 18.06 30.48 -23.33
C ASN A 9 16.96 31.25 -22.56
N MET A 10 16.83 32.55 -22.82
CA MET A 10 15.84 33.45 -22.20
C MET A 10 14.46 33.35 -22.87
N GLY A 11 13.93 32.14 -23.05
CA GLY A 11 12.50 31.95 -23.31
C GLY A 11 11.72 32.18 -22.01
N GLY A 12 11.59 33.44 -21.59
CA GLY A 12 11.03 33.81 -20.29
C GLY A 12 9.52 33.54 -20.20
N ASN A 13 9.10 32.80 -19.17
CA ASN A 13 7.68 32.73 -18.79
C ASN A 13 7.23 34.11 -18.25
N VAL A 14 5.95 34.44 -18.36
CA VAL A 14 5.36 35.72 -17.90
C VAL A 14 5.75 36.08 -16.47
N GLU A 15 5.87 35.09 -15.59
CA GLU A 15 6.26 35.30 -14.18
C GLU A 15 7.71 35.78 -14.01
N ASP A 16 8.59 35.42 -14.94
CA ASP A 16 9.99 35.86 -14.97
C ASP A 16 10.08 37.27 -15.56
N VAL A 17 9.43 37.50 -16.72
CA VAL A 17 9.36 38.82 -17.35
C VAL A 17 8.75 39.87 -16.42
N GLN A 18 7.80 39.48 -15.57
CA GLN A 18 7.20 40.38 -14.58
C GLN A 18 8.20 40.94 -13.56
N LYS A 19 9.35 40.27 -13.35
CA LYS A 19 10.40 40.69 -12.41
C LYS A 19 11.51 41.51 -13.08
N TYR A 20 11.50 41.62 -14.41
CA TYR A 20 12.57 42.29 -15.16
C TYR A 20 12.64 43.79 -14.86
N THR A 21 13.87 44.25 -14.71
CA THR A 21 14.27 45.66 -14.81
C THR A 21 14.18 46.14 -16.26
N THR A 22 14.32 47.45 -16.48
CA THR A 22 14.24 48.01 -17.84
C THR A 22 15.30 47.47 -18.78
N ASP A 23 16.53 47.26 -18.30
CA ASP A 23 17.58 46.69 -19.15
C ASP A 23 17.33 45.21 -19.44
N GLU A 24 16.81 44.44 -18.49
CA GLU A 24 16.43 43.03 -18.71
C GLU A 24 15.25 42.90 -19.70
N VAL A 25 14.29 43.85 -19.71
CA VAL A 25 13.23 43.90 -20.74
C VAL A 25 13.83 44.18 -22.12
N ILE A 26 14.80 45.08 -22.21
CA ILE A 26 15.47 45.40 -23.48
C ILE A 26 16.27 44.20 -23.99
N ASP A 27 17.02 43.53 -23.12
CA ASP A 27 17.80 42.33 -23.47
C ASP A 27 16.88 41.18 -23.92
N PHE A 28 15.75 41.00 -23.24
CA PHE A 28 14.70 40.07 -23.64
C PHE A 28 14.17 40.39 -25.05
N LEU A 29 13.77 41.65 -25.30
CA LEU A 29 13.26 42.07 -26.61
C LEU A 29 14.31 41.95 -27.73
N ARG A 30 15.59 42.20 -27.45
CA ARG A 30 16.68 41.99 -28.41
C ARG A 30 16.83 40.52 -28.84
N ASN A 31 16.56 39.60 -27.91
CA ASN A 31 16.64 38.16 -28.20
C ASN A 31 15.39 37.65 -28.93
N GLU A 32 14.21 38.17 -28.58
CA GLU A 32 12.94 37.72 -29.14
C GLU A 32 12.57 38.38 -30.47
N ASN A 33 13.08 39.59 -30.76
CA ASN A 33 12.69 40.36 -31.94
C ASN A 33 13.87 41.02 -32.66
N GLN A 34 14.13 40.61 -33.90
CA GLN A 34 15.19 41.18 -34.75
C GLN A 34 14.76 42.45 -35.51
N ASN A 35 13.49 42.84 -35.45
CA ASN A 35 12.94 43.96 -36.20
C ASN A 35 12.96 45.29 -35.41
N LEU A 36 13.23 45.25 -34.10
CA LEU A 36 13.37 46.45 -33.26
C LEU A 36 14.80 47.00 -33.35
N ILE A 37 14.93 48.33 -33.43
CA ILE A 37 16.22 49.02 -33.57
C ILE A 37 16.64 49.71 -32.27
N ASP A 38 17.90 50.19 -32.21
CA ASP A 38 18.43 50.82 -30.99
C ASP A 38 17.63 52.04 -30.52
N ASP A 39 17.04 52.81 -31.44
CA ASP A 39 16.16 53.92 -31.09
C ASP A 39 14.89 53.48 -30.35
N ASP A 40 14.31 52.33 -30.73
CA ASP A 40 13.15 51.73 -30.05
C ASP A 40 13.50 51.35 -28.61
N PHE A 41 14.67 50.73 -28.40
CA PHE A 41 15.16 50.38 -27.06
C PHE A 41 15.50 51.61 -26.22
N ASN A 42 15.98 52.70 -26.84
CA ASN A 42 16.26 53.95 -26.16
C ASN A 42 14.98 54.62 -25.63
N ILE A 43 13.86 54.48 -26.33
CA ILE A 43 12.55 54.94 -25.85
C ILE A 43 12.16 54.18 -24.57
N LEU A 44 12.24 52.85 -24.57
CA LEU A 44 11.92 52.03 -23.39
C LEU A 44 12.83 52.36 -22.20
N ARG A 45 14.12 52.59 -22.46
CA ARG A 45 15.11 52.98 -21.45
C ARG A 45 14.82 54.36 -20.87
N ARG A 46 14.51 55.35 -21.72
CA ARG A 46 14.18 56.72 -21.32
C ARG A 46 12.95 56.77 -20.42
N GLU A 47 11.92 56.01 -20.79
CA GLU A 47 10.66 55.95 -20.02
C GLU A 47 10.72 54.96 -18.85
N ARG A 48 11.88 54.31 -18.61
CA ARG A 48 12.12 53.38 -17.48
C ARG A 48 11.07 52.27 -17.41
N VAL A 49 10.76 51.66 -18.55
CA VAL A 49 9.73 50.62 -18.65
C VAL A 49 10.20 49.36 -17.91
N SER A 50 9.57 49.02 -16.79
CA SER A 50 9.83 47.76 -16.08
C SER A 50 9.09 46.59 -16.73
N GLY A 51 9.47 45.35 -16.44
CA GLY A 51 8.78 44.16 -16.93
C GLY A 51 7.29 44.11 -16.60
N ARG A 52 6.88 44.66 -15.44
CA ARG A 52 5.46 44.84 -15.09
C ARG A 52 4.75 45.84 -15.98
N ALA A 53 5.41 46.94 -16.32
CA ALA A 53 4.85 47.97 -17.19
C ALA A 53 4.75 47.44 -18.63
N PHE A 54 5.82 46.82 -19.12
CA PHE A 54 5.90 46.16 -20.42
C PHE A 54 4.74 45.19 -20.68
N LEU A 55 4.48 44.26 -19.75
CA LEU A 55 3.39 43.28 -19.88
C LEU A 55 1.97 43.87 -19.90
N ARG A 56 1.82 45.17 -19.62
CA ARG A 56 0.53 45.90 -19.60
C ARG A 56 0.41 46.92 -20.74
N MET A 57 1.45 47.10 -21.55
CA MET A 57 1.42 48.09 -22.62
C MET A 57 0.46 47.66 -23.71
N THR A 58 -0.39 48.58 -24.13
CA THR A 58 -1.22 48.42 -25.32
C THR A 58 -0.58 49.08 -26.52
N LYS A 59 -1.10 48.77 -27.72
CA LYS A 59 -0.63 49.42 -28.95
C LYS A 59 -0.88 50.93 -28.91
N GLU A 60 -1.97 51.35 -28.28
CA GLU A 60 -2.32 52.76 -28.09
C GLU A 60 -1.36 53.44 -27.11
N ASP A 61 -0.95 52.79 -26.03
CA ASP A 61 0.05 53.34 -25.11
C ASP A 61 1.38 53.57 -25.83
N LEU A 62 1.82 52.62 -26.66
CA LEU A 62 3.09 52.71 -27.37
C LEU A 62 3.08 53.83 -28.42
N ILE A 63 1.99 54.02 -29.16
CA ILE A 63 1.92 55.02 -30.24
C ILE A 63 1.74 56.45 -29.71
N ASN A 64 1.10 56.62 -28.56
CA ASN A 64 0.83 57.94 -27.99
C ASN A 64 1.95 58.43 -27.06
N PRO A 65 1.98 59.74 -26.72
CA PRO A 65 2.88 60.24 -25.69
C PRO A 65 2.68 59.50 -24.35
N PRO A 66 3.77 59.16 -23.62
CA PRO A 66 5.14 59.62 -23.82
C PRO A 66 6.01 58.78 -24.77
N TYR A 67 5.55 57.60 -25.19
CA TYR A 67 6.38 56.61 -25.89
C TYR A 67 6.56 56.94 -27.38
N ASN A 68 5.51 57.38 -28.07
CA ASN A 68 5.55 57.86 -29.46
C ASN A 68 6.21 56.87 -30.45
N PHE A 69 6.02 55.57 -30.29
CA PHE A 69 6.51 54.56 -31.22
C PHE A 69 5.83 54.67 -32.59
N HIS A 70 6.57 54.33 -33.64
CA HIS A 70 5.97 54.08 -34.94
C HIS A 70 5.08 52.83 -34.89
N GLY A 71 4.01 52.81 -35.69
CA GLY A 71 2.99 51.76 -35.63
C GLY A 71 3.49 50.34 -35.91
N GLY A 72 4.63 50.18 -36.60
CA GLY A 72 5.30 48.90 -36.84
C GLY A 72 5.95 48.33 -35.57
N PRO A 73 6.98 49.00 -35.00
CA PRO A 73 7.58 48.60 -33.73
C PRO A 73 6.57 48.45 -32.58
N ALA A 74 5.54 49.31 -32.54
CA ALA A 74 4.46 49.20 -31.56
C ALA A 74 3.67 47.89 -31.72
N LEU A 75 3.42 47.43 -32.94
CA LEU A 75 2.73 46.15 -33.20
C LEU A 75 3.58 44.95 -32.78
N GLU A 76 4.85 44.94 -33.15
CA GLU A 76 5.83 43.90 -32.79
C GLU A 76 5.92 43.70 -31.28
N ILE A 77 5.99 44.80 -30.52
CA ILE A 77 6.00 44.77 -29.04
C ILE A 77 4.69 44.19 -28.49
N VAL A 78 3.53 44.61 -29.02
CA VAL A 78 2.24 44.12 -28.54
C VAL A 78 2.04 42.65 -28.83
N GLU A 79 2.44 42.15 -30.00
CA GLU A 79 2.32 40.72 -30.33
C GLU A 79 3.13 39.85 -29.37
N ILE A 80 4.32 40.31 -28.95
CA ILE A 80 5.13 39.64 -27.92
C ILE A 80 4.40 39.68 -26.57
N VAL A 81 3.85 40.83 -26.17
CA VAL A 81 3.09 40.97 -24.92
C VAL A 81 1.84 40.08 -24.92
N GLU A 82 1.13 39.99 -26.04
CA GLU A 82 -0.04 39.12 -26.21
C GLU A 82 0.34 37.64 -26.18
N SER A 83 1.43 37.25 -26.86
CA SER A 83 1.99 35.90 -26.82
C SER A 83 2.36 35.49 -25.40
N LEU A 84 3.08 36.34 -24.66
CA LEU A 84 3.41 36.12 -23.26
C LEU A 84 2.14 36.00 -22.42
N ASN A 85 1.23 36.98 -22.50
CA ASN A 85 -0.02 36.95 -21.74
C ASN A 85 -0.93 35.76 -22.11
N SER A 86 -0.80 35.19 -23.31
CA SER A 86 -1.51 33.96 -23.72
C SER A 86 -1.07 32.72 -22.94
N GLN A 87 0.14 32.71 -22.36
CA GLN A 87 0.58 31.64 -21.45
C GLN A 87 -0.24 31.62 -20.14
N LYS A 88 -0.88 32.75 -19.77
CA LYS A 88 -1.86 32.84 -18.67
C LYS A 88 -3.31 32.57 -19.11
N GLN A 89 -3.60 32.54 -20.42
CA GLN A 89 -4.97 32.58 -20.95
C GLN A 89 -5.90 31.41 -20.60
N PRO A 90 -5.46 30.16 -20.33
CA PRO A 90 -6.44 29.12 -19.97
C PRO A 90 -7.17 29.42 -18.66
N ILE A 91 -6.56 30.20 -17.77
CA ILE A 91 -7.10 30.48 -16.43
C ILE A 91 -7.74 31.86 -16.38
N ALA A 92 -7.15 32.89 -16.99
CA ALA A 92 -7.72 34.24 -16.95
C ALA A 92 -9.03 34.34 -17.75
N GLU A 93 -9.13 33.66 -18.89
CA GLU A 93 -10.37 33.59 -19.68
C GLU A 93 -11.43 32.69 -19.02
N TYR A 94 -10.98 31.71 -18.24
CA TYR A 94 -11.83 30.82 -17.44
C TYR A 94 -12.36 31.52 -16.17
N LEU A 95 -11.53 32.29 -15.48
CA LEU A 95 -11.89 33.10 -14.31
C LEU A 95 -12.74 34.33 -14.70
N SER A 96 -12.49 34.95 -15.85
CA SER A 96 -13.29 36.09 -16.34
C SER A 96 -14.70 35.68 -16.79
N LYS A 97 -14.88 34.44 -17.28
CA LYS A 97 -16.22 33.84 -17.49
C LYS A 97 -16.95 33.52 -16.18
N ARG A 98 -16.26 33.48 -15.03
CA ARG A 98 -16.78 33.14 -13.69
C ARG A 98 -17.02 34.35 -12.76
N ILE A 99 -17.33 35.56 -13.28
CA ILE A 99 -17.65 36.74 -12.45
C ILE A 99 -18.82 36.52 -11.45
N LYS A 100 -19.57 35.42 -11.54
CA LYS A 100 -20.29 34.86 -10.39
C LYS A 100 -19.51 33.70 -9.80
N TYR A 101 -18.94 33.90 -8.60
CA TYR A 101 -18.57 32.80 -7.70
C TYR A 101 -19.72 31.78 -7.69
N ASP A 102 -19.45 30.56 -8.16
CA ASP A 102 -20.43 29.48 -8.07
C ASP A 102 -20.67 29.17 -6.58
N PHE A 103 -21.89 28.74 -6.25
CA PHE A 103 -22.25 28.35 -4.89
C PHE A 103 -21.30 27.28 -4.33
N ASP A 104 -20.77 26.41 -5.19
CA ASP A 104 -19.79 25.39 -4.84
C ASP A 104 -18.40 25.95 -4.52
N ASP A 105 -17.92 26.99 -5.24
CA ASP A 105 -16.63 27.61 -4.92
C ASP A 105 -16.66 28.32 -3.57
N GLN A 106 -17.79 28.93 -3.21
CA GLN A 106 -17.98 29.51 -1.88
C GLN A 106 -17.92 28.45 -0.77
N LYS A 107 -18.53 27.28 -0.99
CA LYS A 107 -18.44 26.16 -0.05
C LYS A 107 -17.02 25.61 0.05
N LEU A 108 -16.31 25.48 -1.07
CA LEU A 108 -14.91 25.06 -1.07
C LEU A 108 -14.02 26.04 -0.32
N LYS A 109 -14.25 27.35 -0.48
CA LYS A 109 -13.53 28.37 0.27
C LYS A 109 -13.77 28.23 1.78
N LYS A 110 -15.04 28.11 2.20
CA LYS A 110 -15.38 27.87 3.61
C LYS A 110 -14.76 26.58 4.15
N PHE A 111 -14.77 25.51 3.36
CA PHE A 111 -14.10 24.25 3.67
C PHE A 111 -12.59 24.46 3.91
N TRP A 112 -11.91 25.17 3.01
CA TRP A 112 -10.47 25.44 3.11
C TRP A 112 -10.13 26.32 4.30
N ASP A 113 -10.92 27.37 4.54
CA ASP A 113 -10.78 28.25 5.69
C ASP A 113 -11.02 27.49 7.00
N ALA A 114 -12.02 26.61 7.06
CA ALA A 114 -12.30 25.77 8.23
C ALA A 114 -11.14 24.81 8.52
N LEU A 115 -10.53 24.21 7.50
CA LEU A 115 -9.31 23.42 7.68
C LEU A 115 -8.16 24.27 8.21
N LYS A 116 -7.92 25.46 7.64
CA LYS A 116 -6.82 26.34 8.07
C LYS A 116 -6.92 26.74 9.55
N HIS A 117 -8.13 27.02 10.02
CA HIS A 117 -8.40 27.46 11.40
C HIS A 117 -8.74 26.31 12.35
N GLY A 118 -8.77 25.07 11.87
CA GLY A 118 -9.04 23.88 12.67
C GLY A 118 -8.10 23.74 13.88
N LYS A 119 -8.65 23.22 14.98
CA LYS A 119 -7.92 23.05 16.24
C LYS A 119 -7.75 21.58 16.56
N VAL A 120 -6.53 21.22 16.93
CA VAL A 120 -6.26 19.88 17.49
C VAL A 120 -6.53 19.97 18.99
N GLU A 121 -7.55 19.25 19.44
CA GLU A 121 -7.94 19.16 20.84
C GLU A 121 -7.58 17.78 21.41
N LYS A 122 -7.06 17.76 22.63
CA LYS A 122 -6.94 16.54 23.42
C LYS A 122 -8.24 16.29 24.16
N ARG A 123 -8.80 15.09 24.02
CA ARG A 123 -9.99 14.64 24.75
C ARG A 123 -9.70 13.28 25.35
N GLY A 124 -9.56 13.22 26.67
CA GLY A 124 -9.07 12.02 27.35
C GLY A 124 -7.66 11.65 26.86
N HIS A 125 -7.47 10.39 26.50
CA HIS A 125 -6.20 9.87 25.95
C HIS A 125 -6.09 10.00 24.41
N GLY A 126 -7.11 10.53 23.74
CA GLY A 126 -7.15 10.70 22.29
C GLY A 126 -7.01 12.16 21.84
N GLU A 127 -6.78 12.34 20.54
CA GLU A 127 -6.75 13.64 19.89
C GLU A 127 -7.78 13.71 18.76
N VAL A 128 -8.44 14.86 18.64
CA VAL A 128 -9.34 15.16 17.53
C VAL A 128 -8.96 16.47 16.86
N LEU A 129 -9.22 16.55 15.57
CA LEU A 129 -9.23 17.80 14.82
C LEU A 129 -10.68 18.29 14.77
N ASP A 130 -10.99 19.31 15.56
CA ASP A 130 -12.26 20.00 15.52
C ASP A 130 -12.25 21.08 14.43
N LEU A 131 -13.24 20.99 13.55
CA LEU A 131 -13.46 21.89 12.42
C LEU A 131 -14.84 22.52 12.57
N SER A 132 -15.09 23.63 11.86
CA SER A 132 -16.45 24.18 11.76
C SER A 132 -17.34 23.23 10.95
N GLU A 133 -18.66 23.38 11.05
CA GLU A 133 -19.58 22.60 10.24
C GLU A 133 -19.35 22.75 8.73
N ASP A 134 -18.74 23.86 8.28
CA ASP A 134 -18.50 24.14 6.86
C ASP A 134 -17.76 23.02 6.10
N VAL A 135 -17.07 22.13 6.82
CA VAL A 135 -16.34 21.01 6.21
C VAL A 135 -17.24 19.87 5.73
N TYR A 136 -18.53 19.85 6.12
CA TYR A 136 -19.49 18.82 5.72
C TYR A 136 -19.62 18.66 4.21
N TYR A 137 -19.31 19.70 3.44
CA TYR A 137 -19.39 19.67 1.98
C TYR A 137 -18.54 18.55 1.35
N LEU A 138 -17.37 18.25 1.93
CA LEU A 138 -16.49 17.17 1.47
C LEU A 138 -16.43 15.97 2.43
N LEU A 139 -16.61 16.19 3.74
CA LEU A 139 -16.63 15.11 4.73
C LEU A 139 -17.96 14.34 4.75
N GLY A 140 -19.06 15.00 4.39
CA GLY A 140 -20.39 14.42 4.38
C GLY A 140 -21.09 14.48 5.74
N LYS A 141 -22.04 13.57 5.91
CA LYS A 141 -22.88 13.43 7.09
C LYS A 141 -22.71 12.05 7.70
N ASP A 142 -22.99 11.94 9.00
CA ASP A 142 -23.10 10.64 9.70
C ASP A 142 -24.41 9.91 9.34
N GLU A 143 -24.59 8.70 9.89
CA GLU A 143 -25.80 7.89 9.68
C GLU A 143 -27.08 8.54 10.24
N GLN A 144 -26.96 9.45 11.21
CA GLN A 144 -28.06 10.21 11.78
C GLN A 144 -28.38 11.48 10.98
N GLY A 145 -27.59 11.79 9.94
CA GLY A 145 -27.75 12.96 9.07
C GLY A 145 -27.08 14.23 9.61
N SER A 146 -26.30 14.13 10.69
CA SER A 146 -25.52 15.23 11.27
C SER A 146 -24.28 15.50 10.43
N ASN A 147 -23.89 16.77 10.33
CA ASN A 147 -22.71 17.19 9.61
C ASN A 147 -21.44 16.67 10.31
N ILE A 148 -20.54 16.02 9.57
CA ILE A 148 -19.25 15.61 10.13
C ILE A 148 -18.33 16.82 10.19
N SER A 149 -17.96 17.23 11.40
CA SER A 149 -17.09 18.38 11.67
C SER A 149 -15.85 18.05 12.52
N THR A 150 -15.75 16.84 13.06
CA THR A 150 -14.61 16.42 13.88
C THR A 150 -13.95 15.17 13.28
N LEU A 151 -12.62 15.15 13.24
CA LEU A 151 -11.84 13.97 12.84
C LEU A 151 -11.06 13.40 14.02
N PHE A 152 -11.16 12.10 14.25
CA PHE A 152 -10.25 11.41 15.16
C PHE A 152 -8.84 11.31 14.56
N ILE A 153 -7.83 11.75 15.30
CA ILE A 153 -6.42 11.72 14.89
C ILE A 153 -5.80 10.44 15.42
N ARG A 154 -5.39 9.58 14.50
CA ARG A 154 -4.68 8.32 14.81
C ARG A 154 -3.18 8.57 14.93
N GLU A 155 -2.50 7.78 15.75
CA GLU A 155 -1.03 7.80 15.81
C GLU A 155 -0.40 7.54 14.44
N CYS A 156 -0.93 6.57 13.68
CA CYS A 156 -0.42 6.31 12.33
C CYS A 156 -0.57 7.50 11.36
N TYR A 157 -1.47 8.46 11.61
CA TYR A 157 -1.56 9.68 10.81
C TYR A 157 -0.37 10.59 11.06
N LYS A 158 0.06 10.70 12.32
CA LYS A 158 1.24 11.48 12.71
C LYS A 158 2.50 10.88 12.10
N ASP A 159 2.65 9.56 12.18
CA ASP A 159 3.78 8.84 11.59
C ASP A 159 3.85 9.03 10.07
N LEU A 160 2.72 8.83 9.38
CA LEU A 160 2.65 9.01 7.92
C LEU A 160 2.91 10.45 7.51
N TYR A 161 2.34 11.42 8.24
CA TYR A 161 2.59 12.84 7.99
C TYR A 161 4.07 13.17 8.14
N LYS A 162 4.70 12.73 9.24
CA LYS A 162 6.12 12.91 9.51
C LYS A 162 6.98 12.32 8.39
N MET A 163 6.70 11.08 7.97
CA MET A 163 7.42 10.45 6.85
C MET A 163 7.30 11.27 5.55
N ILE A 164 6.12 11.80 5.24
CA ILE A 164 5.89 12.56 4.01
C ILE A 164 6.54 13.95 4.06
N SER A 165 6.52 14.61 5.22
CA SER A 165 7.02 15.98 5.39
C SER A 165 8.54 16.05 5.52
N GLU A 166 9.18 15.04 6.13
CA GLU A 166 10.64 15.00 6.30
C GLU A 166 11.37 14.54 5.01
N ASN A 167 10.69 13.83 4.12
CA ASN A 167 11.27 13.29 2.89
C ASN A 167 10.89 14.16 1.67
N ASN A 168 11.48 15.35 1.56
CA ASN A 168 11.19 16.29 0.47
C ASN A 168 11.61 15.79 -0.93
N ASN A 169 12.67 14.96 -1.00
CA ASN A 169 13.14 14.35 -2.26
C ASN A 169 12.17 13.30 -2.81
N VAL A 170 11.30 12.74 -1.96
CA VAL A 170 10.32 11.74 -2.40
C VAL A 170 9.04 12.44 -2.84
N ARG A 171 8.82 12.40 -4.16
CA ARG A 171 7.73 13.13 -4.82
C ARG A 171 6.44 12.33 -4.96
N ARG A 172 6.51 11.00 -4.89
CA ARG A 172 5.37 10.11 -5.18
C ARG A 172 5.15 9.13 -4.02
N TRP A 173 3.99 9.25 -3.38
CA TRP A 173 3.59 8.41 -2.26
C TRP A 173 2.27 7.72 -2.55
N ARG A 174 2.18 6.43 -2.20
CA ARG A 174 0.92 5.69 -2.18
C ARG A 174 0.65 5.15 -0.78
N ILE A 175 -0.43 5.64 -0.18
CA ILE A 175 -0.91 5.21 1.12
C ILE A 175 -2.13 4.30 0.90
N THR A 176 -1.96 3.01 1.16
CA THR A 176 -3.01 2.01 0.94
C THR A 176 -3.36 1.24 2.22
N GLY A 177 -4.37 0.38 2.16
CA GLY A 177 -4.88 -0.38 3.31
C GLY A 177 -6.36 -0.73 3.18
N ASN A 178 -6.89 -1.55 4.09
CA ASN A 178 -8.28 -2.01 4.06
C ASN A 178 -9.29 -0.86 3.86
N PRO A 179 -10.32 -1.02 3.01
CA PRO A 179 -11.42 -0.06 2.91
C PRO A 179 -12.04 0.21 4.30
N GLY A 180 -12.34 1.48 4.61
CA GLY A 180 -13.02 1.85 5.86
C GLY A 180 -12.14 2.13 7.08
N ILE A 181 -10.80 2.10 6.95
CA ILE A 181 -9.87 2.38 8.06
C ILE A 181 -9.47 3.86 8.25
N GLY A 182 -9.98 4.77 7.40
CA GLY A 182 -9.71 6.20 7.55
C GLY A 182 -8.72 6.86 6.59
N LYS A 183 -8.33 6.20 5.48
CA LYS A 183 -7.41 6.78 4.47
C LYS A 183 -7.84 8.15 3.92
N THR A 184 -9.13 8.33 3.61
CA THR A 184 -9.68 9.63 3.19
C THR A 184 -9.58 10.68 4.30
N PHE A 185 -9.81 10.30 5.57
CA PHE A 185 -9.64 11.18 6.73
C PHE A 185 -8.18 11.57 6.95
N PHE A 186 -7.23 10.68 6.67
CA PHE A 186 -5.81 11.04 6.61
C PHE A 186 -5.52 12.08 5.51
N GLY A 187 -6.17 11.99 4.34
CA GLY A 187 -6.10 13.02 3.30
C GLY A 187 -6.54 14.40 3.80
N PHE A 188 -7.64 14.47 4.57
CA PHE A 188 -8.10 15.70 5.21
C PHE A 188 -7.16 16.19 6.32
N TYR A 189 -6.61 15.27 7.12
CA TYR A 189 -5.56 15.59 8.09
C TYR A 189 -4.33 16.21 7.41
N LEU A 190 -3.90 15.70 6.26
CA LEU A 190 -2.83 16.30 5.46
C LEU A 190 -3.21 17.68 4.94
N LEU A 191 -4.41 17.84 4.39
CA LEU A 191 -4.93 19.13 3.92
C LEU A 191 -4.92 20.20 5.03
N HIS A 192 -5.25 19.83 6.27
CA HIS A 192 -5.20 20.73 7.43
C HIS A 192 -3.81 21.38 7.60
N PHE A 193 -2.74 20.59 7.60
CA PHE A 193 -1.38 21.13 7.75
C PHE A 193 -0.94 21.93 6.54
N LEU A 194 -1.30 21.49 5.33
CA LEU A 194 -0.97 22.21 4.10
C LEU A 194 -1.68 23.58 4.05
N ALA A 195 -2.93 23.65 4.51
CA ALA A 195 -3.68 24.90 4.63
C ALA A 195 -3.02 25.87 5.62
N LYS A 196 -2.57 25.37 6.78
CA LYS A 196 -1.84 26.18 7.78
C LYS A 196 -0.50 26.70 7.26
N GLN A 197 0.14 25.96 6.37
CA GLN A 197 1.40 26.34 5.72
C GLN A 197 1.20 27.18 4.45
N ASN A 198 -0.04 27.55 4.12
CA ASN A 198 -0.41 28.25 2.87
C ASN A 198 0.11 27.56 1.60
N LYS A 199 0.18 26.22 1.59
CA LYS A 199 0.59 25.47 0.40
C LYS A 199 -0.54 25.43 -0.62
N THR A 200 -0.16 25.46 -1.90
CA THR A 200 -1.08 25.23 -3.02
C THR A 200 -1.34 23.73 -3.17
N VAL A 201 -2.62 23.35 -3.17
CA VAL A 201 -3.04 21.95 -3.22
C VAL A 201 -4.09 21.74 -4.32
N ILE A 202 -3.93 20.66 -5.08
CA ILE A 202 -4.97 20.12 -5.93
C ILE A 202 -5.47 18.85 -5.28
N TYR A 203 -6.75 18.82 -4.90
CA TYR A 203 -7.42 17.65 -4.37
C TYR A 203 -8.29 17.01 -5.44
N HIS A 204 -8.10 15.71 -5.68
CA HIS A 204 -8.73 15.00 -6.77
C HIS A 204 -9.30 13.66 -6.32
N LYS A 205 -10.58 13.67 -5.97
CA LYS A 205 -11.30 12.51 -5.44
C LYS A 205 -12.08 11.80 -6.55
N LEU A 206 -12.16 10.48 -6.48
CA LEU A 206 -12.97 9.66 -7.38
C LEU A 206 -14.41 10.21 -7.52
N LYS A 207 -14.90 10.32 -8.76
CA LYS A 207 -16.24 10.85 -9.10
C LYS A 207 -16.51 12.28 -8.62
N LYS A 208 -15.47 13.08 -8.39
CA LYS A 208 -15.56 14.50 -8.10
C LYS A 208 -14.58 15.26 -8.98
N SER A 209 -15.00 16.44 -9.40
CA SER A 209 -14.13 17.39 -10.09
C SER A 209 -12.89 17.71 -9.27
N PRO A 210 -11.74 17.99 -9.93
CA PRO A 210 -10.54 18.42 -9.24
C PRO A 210 -10.74 19.81 -8.64
N MET A 211 -10.26 19.99 -7.41
CA MET A 211 -10.41 21.20 -6.61
C MET A 211 -9.03 21.81 -6.37
N LEU A 212 -8.87 23.08 -6.72
CA LEU A 212 -7.67 23.86 -6.41
C LEU A 212 -7.90 24.65 -5.13
N PHE A 213 -6.92 24.56 -4.23
CA PHE A 213 -6.80 25.37 -3.03
C PHE A 213 -5.49 26.13 -3.08
N SER A 214 -5.56 27.47 -3.16
CA SER A 214 -4.38 28.34 -3.22
C SER A 214 -4.67 29.68 -2.56
N GLU A 215 -3.63 30.47 -2.27
CA GLU A 215 -3.82 31.86 -1.81
C GLU A 215 -4.49 32.74 -2.89
N ASN A 216 -4.25 32.44 -4.16
CA ASN A 216 -4.78 33.19 -5.31
C ASN A 216 -6.24 32.84 -5.64
N GLY A 217 -6.80 31.80 -5.01
CA GLY A 217 -8.16 31.38 -5.23
C GLY A 217 -8.42 29.93 -4.84
N VAL A 218 -9.68 29.66 -4.49
CA VAL A 218 -10.23 28.33 -4.22
C VAL A 218 -11.37 28.08 -5.19
N PHE A 219 -11.26 27.05 -6.02
CA PHE A 219 -12.29 26.72 -7.00
C PHE A 219 -12.20 25.28 -7.49
N SER A 220 -13.31 24.78 -8.04
CA SER A 220 -13.36 23.49 -8.75
C SER A 220 -13.52 23.68 -10.26
N TYR A 221 -12.90 22.78 -11.03
CA TYR A 221 -13.10 22.73 -12.48
C TYR A 221 -14.36 21.92 -12.83
N PRO A 222 -15.27 22.43 -13.67
CA PRO A 222 -16.39 21.69 -14.22
C PRO A 222 -15.84 20.48 -14.94
N GLU A 223 -16.52 19.35 -14.74
CA GLU A 223 -16.13 18.05 -15.28
C GLU A 223 -14.84 17.49 -14.65
N ASP A 224 -14.64 16.20 -14.84
CA ASP A 224 -13.49 15.48 -14.33
C ASP A 224 -12.27 15.70 -15.26
N ASN A 225 -11.80 16.95 -15.37
CA ASN A 225 -10.72 17.34 -16.29
C ASN A 225 -9.49 17.90 -15.54
N ILE A 226 -8.62 17.00 -15.12
CA ILE A 226 -7.36 17.34 -14.45
C ILE A 226 -6.37 18.10 -15.35
N HIS A 227 -6.46 17.98 -16.69
CA HIS A 227 -5.57 18.67 -17.62
C HIS A 227 -5.76 20.19 -17.60
N ALA A 228 -6.93 20.67 -17.19
CA ALA A 228 -7.19 22.10 -17.00
C ALA A 228 -6.28 22.72 -15.91
N LEU A 229 -5.75 21.89 -15.02
CA LEU A 229 -4.83 22.25 -13.93
C LEU A 229 -3.36 21.95 -14.25
N LYS A 230 -3.01 21.60 -15.50
CA LYS A 230 -1.65 21.19 -15.88
C LYS A 230 -0.57 22.21 -15.52
N SER A 231 -0.86 23.51 -15.58
CA SER A 231 0.10 24.58 -15.26
C SER A 231 0.47 24.57 -13.77
N TYR A 232 -0.49 24.33 -12.89
CA TYR A 232 -0.24 24.13 -11.46
C TYR A 232 0.50 22.81 -11.21
N LEU A 233 0.11 21.74 -11.89
CA LEU A 233 0.71 20.41 -11.70
C LEU A 233 2.14 20.32 -12.24
N ALA A 234 2.55 21.24 -13.13
CA ALA A 234 3.93 21.39 -13.58
C ALA A 234 4.86 22.05 -12.55
N ASN A 235 4.34 22.50 -11.40
CA ASN A 235 5.12 23.15 -10.35
C ASN A 235 5.43 22.18 -9.20
N GLU A 236 6.71 22.09 -8.80
CA GLU A 236 7.18 21.23 -7.72
C GLU A 236 6.69 21.64 -6.31
N GLU A 237 6.29 22.88 -6.10
CA GLU A 237 5.75 23.34 -4.82
C GLU A 237 4.28 22.97 -4.62
N VAL A 238 3.60 22.53 -5.69
CA VAL A 238 2.18 22.13 -5.63
C VAL A 238 2.05 20.70 -5.10
N TRP A 239 1.07 20.52 -4.21
CA TRP A 239 0.69 19.21 -3.69
C TRP A 239 -0.51 18.67 -4.48
N TYR A 240 -0.37 17.46 -5.01
CA TYR A 240 -1.43 16.77 -5.73
C TYR A 240 -1.92 15.59 -4.88
N ILE A 241 -3.04 15.77 -4.19
CA ILE A 241 -3.63 14.75 -3.31
C ILE A 241 -4.76 14.06 -4.06
N VAL A 242 -4.63 12.74 -4.24
CA VAL A 242 -5.57 11.93 -5.04
C VAL A 242 -6.24 10.90 -4.14
N ASP A 243 -7.57 10.82 -4.16
CA ASP A 243 -8.35 9.89 -3.32
C ASP A 243 -9.16 8.90 -4.17
N GLY A 244 -8.77 7.63 -4.09
CA GLY A 244 -9.53 6.51 -4.65
C GLY A 244 -9.55 6.43 -6.19
N ARG A 245 -8.58 7.03 -6.87
CA ARG A 245 -8.44 6.97 -8.33
C ARG A 245 -6.97 7.00 -8.75
N GLU A 246 -6.69 6.61 -9.99
CA GLU A 246 -5.33 6.66 -10.55
C GLU A 246 -4.88 8.12 -10.80
N PRO A 247 -3.72 8.53 -10.23
CA PRO A 247 -3.12 9.83 -10.51
C PRO A 247 -2.57 9.93 -11.93
N MET A 248 -2.67 11.12 -12.53
CA MET A 248 -1.91 11.47 -13.72
C MET A 248 -0.46 11.82 -13.37
N GLU A 249 0.45 11.55 -14.30
CA GLU A 249 1.86 11.84 -14.14
C GLU A 249 2.17 13.34 -14.32
N TYR A 250 2.62 13.97 -13.23
CA TYR A 250 3.05 15.36 -13.19
C TYR A 250 4.22 15.54 -12.21
N VAL A 251 4.83 16.73 -12.20
CA VAL A 251 6.01 17.08 -11.37
C VAL A 251 5.61 17.42 -9.91
N ALA A 252 4.36 17.88 -9.71
CA ALA A 252 3.78 18.13 -8.40
C ALA A 252 3.92 16.94 -7.42
N LYS A 253 4.03 17.25 -6.11
CA LYS A 253 4.22 16.23 -5.07
C LYS A 253 2.92 15.45 -4.92
N THR A 254 2.92 14.21 -5.40
CA THR A 254 1.71 13.39 -5.54
C THR A 254 1.56 12.43 -4.36
N ILE A 255 0.45 12.57 -3.64
CA ILE A 255 0.05 11.69 -2.54
C ILE A 255 -1.25 10.99 -2.92
N LEU A 256 -1.17 9.70 -3.22
CA LEU A 256 -2.32 8.85 -3.49
C LEU A 256 -2.78 8.16 -2.21
N VAL A 257 -4.05 8.34 -1.83
CA VAL A 257 -4.73 7.54 -0.81
C VAL A 257 -5.74 6.62 -1.49
N CYS A 258 -5.60 5.29 -1.35
CA CYS A 258 -6.47 4.36 -2.08
C CYS A 258 -6.65 3.01 -1.39
N SER A 259 -7.76 2.32 -1.67
CA SER A 259 -7.88 0.88 -1.40
C SER A 259 -6.84 0.09 -2.22
N PRO A 260 -6.50 -1.15 -1.85
CA PRO A 260 -5.52 -1.97 -2.56
C PRO A 260 -6.05 -2.54 -3.91
N GLN A 261 -6.87 -1.78 -4.66
CA GLN A 261 -7.39 -2.12 -5.98
C GLN A 261 -6.44 -1.57 -7.06
N LYS A 262 -5.88 -2.41 -7.95
CA LYS A 262 -4.83 -1.95 -8.89
C LYS A 262 -5.34 -0.92 -9.88
N SER A 263 -6.63 -0.94 -10.23
CA SER A 263 -7.26 0.11 -11.03
C SER A 263 -7.03 1.54 -10.51
N HIS A 264 -6.67 1.70 -9.22
CA HIS A 264 -6.34 3.00 -8.63
C HIS A 264 -4.85 3.38 -8.70
N TYR A 265 -3.93 2.50 -9.10
CA TYR A 265 -2.48 2.79 -9.00
C TYR A 265 -1.56 2.02 -9.96
N ASN A 266 -2.09 1.17 -10.84
CA ASN A 266 -1.28 0.27 -11.67
C ASN A 266 -0.21 1.00 -12.51
N GLN A 267 -0.57 2.11 -13.16
CA GLN A 267 0.39 2.93 -13.90
C GLN A 267 1.24 3.79 -12.96
N PHE A 268 0.62 4.31 -11.89
CA PHE A 268 1.33 5.16 -10.93
C PHE A 268 2.51 4.44 -10.28
N ASP A 269 2.33 3.18 -9.86
CA ASP A 269 3.38 2.38 -9.18
C ASP A 269 4.62 2.13 -10.06
N LYS A 270 4.52 2.29 -11.38
CA LYS A 270 5.66 2.17 -12.31
C LYS A 270 6.62 3.38 -12.24
N LEU A 271 6.23 4.46 -11.56
CA LEU A 271 6.95 5.74 -11.52
C LEU A 271 7.89 5.89 -10.31
N GLY A 272 8.35 4.79 -9.72
CA GLY A 272 9.23 4.81 -8.53
C GLY A 272 8.52 5.31 -7.27
N VAL A 273 7.31 4.80 -7.01
CA VAL A 273 6.45 5.25 -5.91
C VAL A 273 6.89 4.68 -4.56
N THR A 274 6.88 5.52 -3.52
CA THR A 274 7.04 5.05 -2.14
C THR A 274 5.69 4.59 -1.59
N ILE A 275 5.59 3.30 -1.30
CA ILE A 275 4.35 2.66 -0.83
C ILE A 275 4.36 2.56 0.71
N ARG A 276 3.24 2.90 1.35
CA ARG A 276 2.99 2.69 2.78
C ARG A 276 1.61 2.10 2.99
N TYR A 277 1.48 1.29 4.04
CA TYR A 277 0.24 0.64 4.43
C TYR A 277 -0.26 1.22 5.75
N MET A 278 -1.51 1.67 5.76
CA MET A 278 -2.20 2.13 6.97
C MET A 278 -2.78 0.92 7.71
N PRO A 279 -2.52 0.78 9.02
CA PRO A 279 -3.03 -0.34 9.82
C PRO A 279 -4.56 -0.25 10.00
N VAL A 280 -5.19 -1.42 10.17
CA VAL A 280 -6.49 -1.54 10.84
C VAL A 280 -6.39 -1.02 12.27
N TRP A 281 -7.52 -0.67 12.88
CA TRP A 281 -7.53 -0.06 14.19
C TRP A 281 -7.31 -1.11 15.29
N SER A 282 -6.54 -0.75 16.32
CA SER A 282 -6.50 -1.54 17.56
C SER A 282 -7.84 -1.45 18.28
N TRP A 283 -8.08 -2.35 19.24
CA TRP A 283 -9.26 -2.22 20.10
C TRP A 283 -9.23 -0.89 20.87
N ALA A 284 -8.11 -0.56 21.53
CA ALA A 284 -7.92 0.72 22.20
C ALA A 284 -8.26 1.93 21.31
N GLU A 285 -7.80 1.97 20.05
CA GLU A 285 -8.16 3.06 19.12
C GLU A 285 -9.66 3.13 18.84
N ILE A 286 -10.31 1.98 18.64
CA ILE A 286 -11.76 1.90 18.39
C ILE A 286 -12.54 2.41 19.61
N ASP A 287 -12.17 1.96 20.79
CA ASP A 287 -12.88 2.29 22.01
C ASP A 287 -12.69 3.76 22.42
N LEU A 288 -11.47 4.30 22.27
CA LEU A 288 -11.21 5.73 22.44
C LEU A 288 -12.05 6.59 21.50
N CYS A 289 -12.10 6.22 20.21
CA CYS A 289 -12.91 6.95 19.24
C CYS A 289 -14.41 6.82 19.52
N ARG A 290 -14.87 5.65 19.98
CA ARG A 290 -16.26 5.43 20.42
C ARG A 290 -16.63 6.40 21.53
N ASP A 291 -15.85 6.44 22.61
CA ASP A 291 -16.11 7.31 23.76
C ASP A 291 -16.14 8.80 23.38
N MET A 292 -15.29 9.19 22.43
CA MET A 292 -15.17 10.58 21.98
C MET A 292 -16.25 11.00 20.99
N LEU A 293 -16.57 10.17 19.99
CA LEU A 293 -17.37 10.55 18.82
C LEU A 293 -18.66 9.74 18.62
N PHE A 294 -18.80 8.56 19.26
CA PHE A 294 -19.94 7.65 19.10
C PHE A 294 -20.52 7.24 20.46
N ARG A 295 -20.78 8.21 21.33
CA ARG A 295 -21.27 8.00 22.71
C ARG A 295 -22.61 7.27 22.81
N ASN A 296 -23.37 7.25 21.71
CA ASN A 296 -24.61 6.49 21.60
C ASN A 296 -24.36 4.97 21.48
N LEU A 297 -23.12 4.52 21.25
CA LEU A 297 -22.75 3.12 21.17
C LEU A 297 -22.12 2.64 22.47
N THR A 298 -22.64 1.55 23.02
CA THR A 298 -22.07 0.92 24.22
C THR A 298 -20.75 0.21 23.87
N GLN A 299 -19.82 0.15 24.83
CA GLN A 299 -18.53 -0.53 24.65
C GLN A 299 -18.71 -2.00 24.30
N GLY A 300 -19.59 -2.71 25.02
CA GLY A 300 -19.88 -4.12 24.79
C GLY A 300 -20.39 -4.39 23.37
N TYR A 301 -21.32 -3.59 22.87
CA TYR A 301 -21.82 -3.74 21.50
C TYR A 301 -20.73 -3.51 20.45
N VAL A 302 -19.90 -2.48 20.63
CA VAL A 302 -18.77 -2.21 19.73
C VAL A 302 -17.71 -3.32 19.81
N ARG A 303 -17.52 -3.95 20.98
CA ARG A 303 -16.64 -5.12 21.16
C ARG A 303 -17.14 -6.31 20.35
N GLU A 304 -18.44 -6.60 20.36
CA GLU A 304 -19.01 -7.65 19.51
C GLU A 304 -18.76 -7.37 18.02
N LEU A 305 -18.99 -6.12 17.58
CA LEU A 305 -18.72 -5.71 16.21
C LEU A 305 -17.22 -5.80 15.87
N TYR A 306 -16.33 -5.47 16.81
CA TYR A 306 -14.88 -5.61 16.64
C TYR A 306 -14.47 -7.08 16.48
N ASN A 307 -15.05 -7.98 17.28
CA ASN A 307 -14.79 -9.42 17.15
C ASN A 307 -15.29 -9.95 15.79
N LYS A 308 -16.38 -9.38 15.26
CA LYS A 308 -16.96 -9.75 13.95
C LYS A 308 -16.20 -9.16 12.75
N TRP A 309 -15.85 -7.87 12.79
CA TRP A 309 -15.31 -7.11 11.66
C TRP A 309 -13.84 -6.74 11.78
N GLY A 310 -13.20 -7.08 12.90
CA GLY A 310 -11.90 -6.56 13.29
C GLY A 310 -11.88 -5.03 13.45
N GLY A 311 -10.69 -4.45 13.36
CA GLY A 311 -10.45 -3.01 13.46
C GLY A 311 -10.86 -2.18 12.24
N ILE A 312 -12.08 -2.34 11.72
CA ILE A 312 -12.61 -1.53 10.61
C ILE A 312 -13.72 -0.60 11.12
N PRO A 313 -13.41 0.66 11.49
CA PRO A 313 -14.35 1.64 12.05
C PRO A 313 -15.60 1.87 11.23
N ARG A 314 -15.49 1.74 9.91
CA ARG A 314 -16.65 1.85 9.02
C ARG A 314 -17.77 0.90 9.46
N TYR A 315 -17.45 -0.30 9.94
CA TYR A 315 -18.45 -1.29 10.35
C TYR A 315 -18.59 -1.40 11.88
N THR A 316 -17.53 -1.10 12.64
CA THR A 316 -17.58 -1.17 14.11
C THR A 316 -18.13 0.09 14.77
N LEU A 317 -18.07 1.24 14.09
CA LEU A 317 -18.55 2.54 14.61
C LEU A 317 -19.57 3.17 13.66
N PHE A 318 -19.15 3.53 12.45
CA PHE A 318 -19.96 4.36 11.55
C PHE A 318 -21.27 3.66 11.13
N TYR A 319 -21.19 2.41 10.66
CA TYR A 319 -22.34 1.59 10.31
C TYR A 319 -22.73 0.60 11.42
N ALA A 320 -22.40 0.89 12.68
CA ALA A 320 -22.66 -0.03 13.79
C ALA A 320 -24.15 -0.43 13.85
N LEU A 321 -25.06 0.55 13.73
CA LEU A 321 -26.50 0.37 13.80
C LEU A 321 -27.18 0.18 12.43
N ASN A 322 -26.42 -0.06 11.36
CA ASN A 322 -26.96 -0.22 10.01
C ASN A 322 -27.02 -1.70 9.60
N ASP A 323 -28.19 -2.33 9.76
CA ASP A 323 -28.38 -3.76 9.50
C ASP A 323 -27.99 -4.19 8.09
N GLY A 324 -28.29 -3.37 7.07
CA GLY A 324 -27.94 -3.67 5.68
C GLY A 324 -26.42 -3.71 5.45
N GLN A 325 -25.68 -2.79 6.06
CA GLN A 325 -24.22 -2.80 6.03
C GLN A 325 -23.65 -3.95 6.87
N GLN A 326 -24.28 -4.25 8.02
CA GLN A 326 -23.90 -5.37 8.90
C GLN A 326 -24.07 -6.74 8.24
N ALA A 327 -25.11 -6.92 7.42
CA ALA A 327 -25.35 -8.14 6.64
C ALA A 327 -24.31 -8.36 5.54
N SER A 328 -23.57 -7.30 5.18
CA SER A 328 -22.63 -7.34 4.06
C SER A 328 -21.37 -8.16 4.32
N LEU A 329 -21.07 -8.52 5.58
CA LEU A 329 -20.05 -9.52 5.91
C LEU A 329 -20.51 -10.91 5.52
N GLN A 330 -21.72 -11.30 5.91
CA GLN A 330 -22.26 -12.63 5.60
C GLN A 330 -22.36 -12.82 4.08
N MET A 331 -22.80 -11.79 3.36
CA MET A 331 -22.81 -11.82 1.90
C MET A 331 -21.41 -12.01 1.31
N ALA A 332 -20.39 -11.36 1.88
CA ALA A 332 -19.01 -11.54 1.44
C ALA A 332 -18.50 -12.96 1.74
N ILE A 333 -18.79 -13.50 2.93
CA ILE A 333 -18.42 -14.87 3.31
C ILE A 333 -19.03 -15.88 2.33
N ASN A 334 -20.32 -15.73 2.02
CA ASN A 334 -21.03 -16.62 1.10
C ASN A 334 -20.55 -16.51 -0.35
N ALA A 335 -20.07 -15.33 -0.77
CA ALA A 335 -19.59 -15.08 -2.13
C ALA A 335 -18.12 -15.52 -2.33
N VAL A 336 -17.39 -15.77 -1.26
CA VAL A 336 -15.97 -16.09 -1.32
C VAL A 336 -15.75 -17.59 -1.47
N ASN A 337 -14.85 -17.95 -2.40
CA ASN A 337 -14.33 -19.29 -2.58
C ASN A 337 -12.81 -19.34 -2.30
N ASP A 338 -12.20 -20.48 -2.58
CA ASP A 338 -10.76 -20.75 -2.52
C ASP A 338 -9.86 -19.67 -3.14
N LYS A 339 -10.36 -18.89 -4.11
CA LYS A 339 -9.66 -17.73 -4.68
C LYS A 339 -9.33 -16.64 -3.67
N ILE A 340 -9.92 -16.63 -2.47
CA ILE A 340 -9.52 -15.70 -1.38
C ILE A 340 -8.03 -15.80 -1.04
N LEU A 341 -7.44 -16.97 -1.25
CA LEU A 341 -6.03 -17.21 -0.97
C LEU A 341 -5.12 -16.52 -1.96
N ASN A 342 -5.58 -16.23 -3.18
CA ASN A 342 -4.81 -15.43 -4.13
C ASN A 342 -4.54 -14.02 -3.61
N PHE A 343 -5.37 -13.51 -2.68
CA PHE A 343 -5.17 -12.20 -2.07
C PHE A 343 -4.17 -12.22 -0.90
N ILE A 344 -3.75 -13.39 -0.42
CA ILE A 344 -2.74 -13.48 0.65
C ILE A 344 -1.37 -13.16 0.05
N GLY A 345 -0.83 -11.99 0.41
CA GLY A 345 0.48 -11.52 -0.04
C GLY A 345 0.48 -10.88 -1.42
N GLU A 346 -0.68 -10.73 -2.06
CA GLU A 346 -0.82 -10.00 -3.33
C GLU A 346 -1.75 -8.81 -3.19
N THR A 347 -1.49 -7.76 -3.97
CA THR A 347 -2.41 -6.64 -4.17
C THR A 347 -3.15 -6.90 -5.48
N THR A 348 -4.37 -7.45 -5.48
CA THR A 348 -5.07 -7.82 -6.73
C THR A 348 -6.46 -7.23 -6.89
N ASP A 349 -6.88 -7.21 -8.16
CA ASP A 349 -8.06 -6.56 -8.70
C ASP A 349 -9.34 -7.35 -8.41
N ASP A 350 -10.41 -6.58 -8.23
CA ASP A 350 -11.81 -6.94 -8.49
C ASP A 350 -12.65 -7.69 -7.46
N ASN A 351 -12.12 -8.18 -6.33
CA ASN A 351 -13.01 -8.79 -5.33
C ASN A 351 -13.24 -7.90 -4.10
N ASN A 352 -14.19 -6.96 -4.24
CA ASN A 352 -14.61 -6.05 -3.16
C ASN A 352 -15.05 -6.79 -1.88
N SER A 353 -15.48 -8.05 -2.01
CA SER A 353 -15.85 -8.95 -0.91
C SER A 353 -14.63 -9.44 -0.10
N SER A 354 -13.47 -9.61 -0.74
CA SER A 354 -12.26 -10.13 -0.08
C SER A 354 -11.76 -9.20 1.03
N HIS A 355 -11.85 -7.88 0.84
CA HIS A 355 -11.36 -6.89 1.79
C HIS A 355 -12.17 -6.78 3.09
N LYS A 356 -13.38 -7.37 3.11
CA LYS A 356 -14.22 -7.49 4.31
C LYS A 356 -13.82 -8.68 5.19
N ILE A 357 -13.11 -9.65 4.62
CA ILE A 357 -12.72 -10.90 5.28
C ILE A 357 -11.22 -10.92 5.58
N VAL A 358 -10.40 -10.38 4.67
CA VAL A 358 -8.94 -10.35 4.79
C VAL A 358 -8.45 -8.98 5.20
N HIS A 359 -7.72 -8.91 6.30
CA HIS A 359 -7.08 -7.69 6.79
C HIS A 359 -5.59 -7.64 6.46
N ILE A 360 -5.12 -6.47 6.02
CA ILE A 360 -3.71 -6.19 5.82
C ILE A 360 -3.08 -5.97 7.20
N ARG A 361 -2.15 -6.84 7.57
CA ARG A 361 -1.31 -6.68 8.76
C ARG A 361 -0.05 -5.90 8.39
N THR A 362 0.21 -4.83 9.14
CA THR A 362 1.39 -3.97 8.97
C THR A 362 2.44 -4.30 10.02
N ASN A 363 3.57 -3.61 9.97
CA ASN A 363 4.70 -3.77 10.88
C ASN A 363 4.57 -2.99 12.20
N VAL A 364 3.35 -2.58 12.59
CA VAL A 364 3.11 -1.92 13.87
C VAL A 364 3.23 -2.95 14.99
N PRO A 365 3.99 -2.69 16.08
CA PRO A 365 4.09 -3.60 17.21
C PRO A 365 2.71 -3.89 17.81
N GLU A 366 2.43 -5.15 18.12
CA GLU A 366 1.20 -5.50 18.84
C GLU A 366 1.30 -4.97 20.28
N VAL A 367 0.41 -4.05 20.63
CA VAL A 367 0.20 -3.65 22.03
C VAL A 367 -0.56 -4.79 22.69
N VAL A 368 0.06 -5.46 23.66
CA VAL A 368 -0.59 -6.50 24.45
C VAL A 368 -1.52 -5.78 25.43
N GLU A 369 -2.82 -5.83 25.20
CA GLU A 369 -3.80 -5.38 26.18
C GLU A 369 -3.86 -6.45 27.28
N GLU A 370 -3.46 -6.09 28.50
CA GLU A 370 -3.81 -6.86 29.69
C GLU A 370 -5.33 -6.81 29.82
N ASN A 371 -6.00 -7.97 29.69
CA ASN A 371 -7.41 -8.05 29.98
C ASN A 371 -7.61 -7.75 31.47
N GLU A 372 -8.05 -6.55 31.81
CA GLU A 372 -8.74 -6.32 33.08
C GLU A 372 -10.05 -7.11 33.04
N GLY A 373 -9.96 -8.38 33.44
CA GLY A 373 -11.12 -9.23 33.63
C GLY A 373 -12.05 -8.62 34.68
N GLU A 374 -13.34 -8.59 34.36
CA GLU A 374 -14.43 -8.30 35.28
C GLU A 374 -14.17 -8.95 36.65
N ARG A 375 -13.92 -8.13 37.68
CA ARG A 375 -14.17 -8.56 39.05
C ARG A 375 -15.68 -8.64 39.19
N VAL A 376 -16.22 -9.84 39.00
CA VAL A 376 -17.50 -10.19 39.61
C VAL A 376 -17.24 -10.23 41.11
N GLU A 377 -17.88 -9.32 41.85
CA GLU A 377 -17.97 -9.39 43.30
C GLU A 377 -18.81 -10.65 43.63
N GLU A 378 -18.15 -11.78 43.83
CA GLU A 378 -18.78 -12.94 44.45
C GLU A 378 -18.88 -12.68 45.96
N GLU A 379 -20.12 -12.64 46.45
CA GLU A 379 -20.45 -12.56 47.88
C GLU A 379 -19.71 -13.66 48.65
N GLU A 380 -19.00 -13.26 49.71
CA GLU A 380 -18.36 -14.16 50.67
C GLU A 380 -19.40 -15.11 51.29
N ILE A 381 -19.30 -16.41 50.97
CA ILE A 381 -19.83 -17.47 51.83
C ILE A 381 -18.64 -18.13 52.52
N LEU A 382 -18.47 -17.76 53.79
CA LEU A 382 -17.54 -18.36 54.73
C LEU A 382 -17.90 -19.85 54.92
N VAL A 383 -16.98 -20.75 54.57
CA VAL A 383 -16.92 -22.10 55.16
C VAL A 383 -15.46 -22.42 55.45
N GLU A 384 -15.17 -22.57 56.75
CA GLU A 384 -13.89 -22.96 57.33
C GLU A 384 -13.49 -24.39 56.90
N GLY A 385 -12.19 -24.66 56.73
CA GLY A 385 -11.70 -26.04 56.74
C GLY A 385 -10.34 -26.30 56.08
N GLU A 386 -9.30 -26.21 56.90
CA GLU A 386 -8.08 -27.03 56.93
C GLU A 386 -6.93 -26.82 55.90
N GLU A 387 -5.81 -26.40 56.49
CA GLU A 387 -4.44 -26.34 56.00
C GLU A 387 -3.84 -27.73 55.75
N VAL A 388 -2.97 -27.84 54.74
CA VAL A 388 -1.82 -28.76 54.77
C VAL A 388 -0.63 -28.10 54.08
N GLU A 389 0.43 -27.87 54.86
CA GLU A 389 1.77 -27.44 54.44
C GLU A 389 2.57 -28.59 53.81
N GLU A 390 3.61 -28.26 53.02
CA GLU A 390 4.95 -28.91 52.99
C GLU A 390 5.75 -28.34 51.78
N GLU A 391 6.64 -27.36 52.01
CA GLU A 391 8.09 -27.46 52.31
C GLU A 391 9.00 -27.49 51.06
N GLU A 392 9.70 -26.38 50.81
CA GLU A 392 10.83 -26.24 49.87
C GLU A 392 12.16 -26.50 50.58
N GLU A 393 13.08 -27.22 49.93
CA GLU A 393 14.46 -27.41 50.39
C GLU A 393 15.45 -26.71 49.44
N VAL A 394 16.22 -25.75 49.98
CA VAL A 394 17.24 -24.95 49.29
C VAL A 394 18.63 -25.38 49.77
N VAL A 395 19.57 -25.62 48.85
CA VAL A 395 21.00 -25.73 49.17
C VAL A 395 21.88 -24.96 48.17
N GLY A 396 22.46 -23.85 48.67
CA GLY A 396 23.91 -23.60 48.75
C GLY A 396 24.76 -23.36 47.48
N GLU A 397 25.08 -22.09 47.23
CA GLU A 397 26.15 -21.51 46.38
C GLU A 397 27.59 -21.77 46.94
N PRO A 398 28.72 -21.57 46.19
CA PRO A 398 29.25 -20.20 45.94
C PRO A 398 30.17 -19.94 44.69
N SER A 399 30.11 -18.68 44.16
CA SER A 399 31.16 -17.78 43.58
C SER A 399 32.25 -18.29 42.59
N LEU A 400 32.78 -17.61 41.55
CA LEU A 400 32.83 -16.21 41.06
C LEU A 400 33.49 -16.21 39.64
N SER A 401 32.98 -15.44 38.66
CA SER A 401 33.73 -14.56 37.71
C SER A 401 33.07 -14.33 36.32
N ASN A 402 32.68 -13.07 36.11
CA ASN A 402 32.75 -12.23 34.88
C ASN A 402 32.11 -12.69 33.55
N ALA A 403 30.87 -12.22 33.28
CA ALA A 403 30.41 -11.52 32.05
C ALA A 403 28.86 -11.45 32.04
N PRO A 404 28.21 -10.31 31.71
CA PRO A 404 26.76 -10.22 31.75
C PRO A 404 26.15 -10.97 30.54
N THR A 405 25.76 -12.21 30.80
CA THR A 405 24.88 -13.00 29.93
C THR A 405 23.46 -12.72 30.43
N VAL A 406 22.62 -12.10 29.60
CA VAL A 406 21.21 -11.86 29.92
C VAL A 406 20.50 -13.21 29.95
N THR A 407 20.29 -13.73 31.16
CA THR A 407 19.46 -14.88 31.48
C THR A 407 18.00 -14.54 31.21
N GLY A 408 17.30 -15.48 30.56
CA GLY A 408 15.85 -15.38 30.34
C GLY A 408 15.07 -15.40 31.65
N PRO A 409 13.83 -14.88 31.68
CA PRO A 409 12.96 -15.06 32.81
C PRO A 409 12.30 -16.43 32.79
N ASP A 410 12.04 -16.85 34.01
CA ASP A 410 11.55 -18.10 34.51
C ASP A 410 10.20 -18.54 33.96
N LYS A 411 9.97 -19.86 34.00
CA LYS A 411 8.71 -20.51 33.64
C LYS A 411 7.72 -20.39 34.80
N GLY A 412 7.04 -19.26 34.90
CA GLY A 412 5.76 -19.14 35.61
C GLY A 412 4.62 -19.65 34.73
N LYS A 413 3.91 -20.68 35.19
CA LYS A 413 2.69 -21.21 34.54
C LYS A 413 1.60 -20.14 34.50
N GLY A 414 1.46 -19.49 33.36
CA GLY A 414 0.26 -18.78 32.93
C GLY A 414 0.19 -18.94 31.43
N VAL A 415 -0.90 -19.52 30.91
CA VAL A 415 -1.05 -19.79 29.46
C VAL A 415 -1.23 -18.45 28.74
N VAL A 416 -0.11 -17.88 28.34
CA VAL A 416 0.00 -16.66 27.52
C VAL A 416 -0.42 -16.99 26.09
N GLY A 417 -1.66 -16.68 25.75
CA GLY A 417 -2.18 -16.79 24.37
C GLY A 417 -1.62 -15.69 23.47
N LYS A 418 -0.37 -15.80 23.02
CA LYS A 418 0.02 -15.19 21.74
C LYS A 418 -0.96 -15.71 20.70
N CYS A 419 -1.77 -14.86 20.07
CA CYS A 419 -2.61 -15.25 18.95
C CYS A 419 -1.69 -15.53 17.75
N ASN A 420 -1.03 -16.68 17.78
CA ASN A 420 -0.03 -17.07 16.80
C ASN A 420 -0.79 -17.58 15.57
N TYR A 421 -1.21 -16.66 14.71
CA TYR A 421 -1.92 -16.98 13.46
C TYR A 421 -1.18 -18.03 12.62
N LYS A 422 0.16 -18.11 12.74
CA LYS A 422 0.96 -19.18 12.14
C LYS A 422 0.61 -20.56 12.71
N ASN A 423 0.43 -20.67 14.02
CA ASN A 423 -0.02 -21.91 14.67
C ASN A 423 -1.49 -22.18 14.31
N GLN A 424 -2.36 -21.18 14.27
CA GLN A 424 -3.76 -21.39 13.85
C GLN A 424 -3.86 -21.94 12.42
N LEU A 425 -3.04 -21.45 11.49
CA LEU A 425 -2.99 -21.99 10.12
C LEU A 425 -2.39 -23.40 10.06
N GLN A 426 -1.39 -23.70 10.89
CA GLN A 426 -0.84 -25.06 11.01
C GLN A 426 -1.88 -26.02 11.57
N ASN A 427 -2.54 -25.65 12.68
CA ASN A 427 -3.62 -26.39 13.31
C ASN A 427 -4.79 -26.60 12.36
N PHE A 428 -5.14 -25.59 11.55
CA PHE A 428 -6.17 -25.75 10.52
C PHE A 428 -5.81 -26.83 9.51
N VAL A 429 -4.56 -26.87 9.02
CA VAL A 429 -4.13 -27.88 8.06
C VAL A 429 -4.23 -29.28 8.65
N GLU A 430 -3.81 -29.48 9.90
CA GLU A 430 -3.90 -30.77 10.58
C GLU A 430 -5.35 -31.17 10.91
N ALA A 431 -6.10 -30.27 11.55
CA ALA A 431 -7.47 -30.54 12.03
C ALA A 431 -8.47 -30.72 10.89
N SER A 432 -8.22 -30.12 9.72
CA SER A 432 -9.08 -30.29 8.55
C SER A 432 -8.73 -31.51 7.70
N SER A 433 -7.74 -32.33 8.07
CA SER A 433 -7.25 -33.46 7.26
C SER A 433 -8.35 -34.43 6.79
N SER A 434 -9.34 -34.72 7.64
CA SER A 434 -10.47 -35.63 7.36
C SER A 434 -11.66 -34.95 6.68
N LEU A 435 -11.63 -33.63 6.50
CA LEU A 435 -12.73 -32.85 5.93
C LEU A 435 -12.47 -32.58 4.44
N ASN A 436 -13.34 -33.15 3.59
CA ASN A 436 -13.22 -33.01 2.13
C ASN A 436 -13.53 -31.59 1.64
N ASP A 437 -14.47 -30.88 2.29
CA ASP A 437 -14.88 -29.53 1.90
C ASP A 437 -13.73 -28.51 1.97
N TYR A 438 -12.70 -28.80 2.77
CA TYR A 438 -11.53 -27.95 2.94
C TYR A 438 -10.28 -28.44 2.21
N ALA A 439 -10.36 -29.50 1.39
CA ALA A 439 -9.19 -30.12 0.77
C ALA A 439 -8.34 -29.14 -0.06
N THR A 440 -8.98 -28.33 -0.92
CA THR A 440 -8.29 -27.32 -1.75
C THR A 440 -7.64 -26.22 -0.90
N LEU A 441 -8.35 -25.74 0.13
CA LEU A 441 -7.88 -24.71 1.06
C LEU A 441 -6.69 -25.22 1.89
N ARG A 442 -6.81 -26.43 2.44
CA ARG A 442 -5.76 -27.14 3.17
C ARG A 442 -4.51 -27.30 2.32
N GLY A 443 -4.65 -27.76 1.07
CA GLY A 443 -3.56 -27.90 0.11
C GLY A 443 -2.83 -26.58 -0.14
N THR A 444 -3.58 -25.50 -0.38
CA THR A 444 -2.99 -24.18 -0.65
C THR A 444 -2.26 -23.60 0.56
N ILE A 445 -2.83 -23.73 1.76
CA ILE A 445 -2.17 -23.26 3.00
C ILE A 445 -0.90 -24.09 3.23
N PHE A 446 -0.97 -25.40 3.05
CA PHE A 446 0.18 -26.28 3.19
C PHE A 446 1.30 -25.96 2.20
N GLU A 447 0.98 -25.73 0.92
CA GLU A 447 1.94 -25.30 -0.12
C GLU A 447 2.73 -24.05 0.34
N ARG A 448 2.02 -23.04 0.87
CA ARG A 448 2.65 -21.81 1.40
C ARG A 448 3.54 -22.05 2.60
N ILE A 449 3.11 -22.90 3.54
CA ILE A 449 3.90 -23.26 4.72
C ILE A 449 5.18 -24.01 4.29
N ALA A 450 5.04 -24.96 3.36
CA ALA A 450 6.14 -25.75 2.84
C ALA A 450 7.19 -24.87 2.14
N HIS A 451 6.78 -23.96 1.25
CA HIS A 451 7.70 -23.00 0.62
C HIS A 451 8.52 -22.22 1.66
N ARG A 452 7.86 -21.71 2.70
CA ARG A 452 8.55 -20.94 3.75
C ARG A 452 9.60 -21.79 4.48
N LYS A 453 9.24 -23.02 4.86
CA LYS A 453 10.17 -23.92 5.56
C LYS A 453 11.35 -24.33 4.68
N LEU A 454 11.10 -24.65 3.42
CA LEU A 454 12.16 -25.05 2.47
C LEU A 454 13.10 -23.88 2.14
N LEU A 455 12.59 -22.64 2.10
CA LEU A 455 13.40 -21.42 1.94
C LEU A 455 14.29 -21.14 3.15
N GLU A 456 13.74 -21.26 4.37
CA GLU A 456 14.49 -21.08 5.61
C GLU A 456 15.57 -22.16 5.78
N GLY A 457 15.40 -23.32 5.14
CA GLY A 457 16.30 -24.46 5.24
C GLY A 457 16.12 -25.23 6.56
N GLY A 458 16.88 -26.31 6.74
CA GLY A 458 16.81 -27.16 7.93
C GLY A 458 17.01 -28.64 7.61
N SER A 459 16.68 -29.48 8.59
CA SER A 459 16.70 -30.94 8.45
C SER A 459 15.30 -31.49 8.32
N PHE A 460 15.04 -32.28 7.29
CA PHE A 460 13.73 -32.82 6.95
C PHE A 460 13.75 -34.35 6.91
N ARG A 461 12.68 -35.01 7.35
CA ARG A 461 12.57 -36.48 7.19
C ARG A 461 12.28 -36.78 5.73
N THR A 462 13.03 -37.74 5.18
CA THR A 462 12.90 -38.16 3.79
C THR A 462 13.00 -39.68 3.64
N ARG A 463 12.21 -40.22 2.71
CA ARG A 463 12.29 -41.64 2.33
C ARG A 463 12.14 -41.81 0.80
N PRO A 464 12.85 -42.76 0.18
CA PRO A 464 12.65 -43.09 -1.23
C PRO A 464 11.26 -43.71 -1.44
N LEU A 465 10.65 -43.44 -2.59
CA LEU A 465 9.38 -44.05 -3.02
C LEU A 465 9.58 -45.18 -4.04
N PHE A 466 10.77 -45.30 -4.60
CA PHE A 466 11.14 -46.36 -5.55
C PHE A 466 11.71 -47.60 -4.82
N ALA A 467 11.62 -48.76 -5.46
CA ALA A 467 12.18 -50.00 -4.94
C ALA A 467 13.69 -49.87 -4.71
N THR A 468 14.15 -50.15 -3.49
CA THR A 468 15.57 -50.24 -3.15
C THR A 468 15.87 -51.66 -2.68
N THR A 469 17.05 -52.19 -2.96
CA THR A 469 17.46 -53.56 -2.57
C THR A 469 17.47 -53.81 -1.05
N VAL A 470 17.23 -52.77 -0.25
CA VAL A 470 17.21 -52.77 1.22
C VAL A 470 15.78 -52.61 1.79
N SER A 471 14.77 -52.36 0.96
CA SER A 471 13.39 -52.07 1.43
C SER A 471 12.56 -53.30 1.81
N CYS A 472 13.16 -54.50 1.87
CA CYS A 472 12.49 -55.71 2.38
C CYS A 472 12.45 -55.76 3.92
N PHE A 473 13.13 -54.86 4.64
CA PHE A 473 13.08 -54.78 6.10
C PHE A 473 13.14 -53.33 6.60
N GLY A 474 11.98 -52.69 6.79
CA GLY A 474 11.85 -51.50 7.65
C GLY A 474 12.24 -50.15 7.04
N MET A 475 11.57 -49.10 7.50
CA MET A 475 11.66 -47.71 7.03
C MET A 475 13.10 -47.15 7.10
N ASN A 476 13.75 -46.95 5.95
CA ASN A 476 14.95 -46.11 5.86
C ASN A 476 14.57 -44.63 5.95
N ASN A 477 14.24 -44.15 7.15
CA ASN A 477 14.00 -42.73 7.44
C ASN A 477 15.32 -41.98 7.50
N SER A 478 15.74 -41.43 6.36
CA SER A 478 16.91 -40.54 6.26
C SER A 478 16.53 -39.11 6.61
N LYS A 479 17.48 -38.31 7.13
CA LYS A 479 17.32 -36.87 7.30
C LYS A 479 18.04 -36.15 6.17
N LEU A 480 17.30 -35.37 5.38
CA LEU A 480 17.86 -34.50 4.34
C LEU A 480 18.13 -33.11 4.92
N SER A 481 19.38 -32.65 4.81
CA SER A 481 19.73 -31.26 5.12
C SER A 481 19.52 -30.38 3.88
N ILE A 482 18.66 -29.38 3.99
CA ILE A 482 18.41 -28.37 2.95
C ILE A 482 18.96 -27.04 3.45
N PRO A 483 19.90 -26.40 2.74
CA PRO A 483 20.42 -25.09 3.15
C PRO A 483 19.36 -24.00 2.94
N LYS A 484 19.48 -22.91 3.72
CA LYS A 484 18.73 -21.67 3.49
C LYS A 484 19.03 -21.13 2.10
N ARG A 485 18.01 -20.69 1.37
CA ARG A 485 18.16 -20.14 0.01
C ARG A 485 17.35 -18.87 -0.18
N ASP A 486 17.85 -18.01 -1.06
CA ASP A 486 17.10 -16.85 -1.52
C ASP A 486 15.98 -17.28 -2.47
N LYS A 487 14.84 -16.61 -2.31
CA LYS A 487 13.66 -16.81 -3.15
C LYS A 487 13.87 -16.15 -4.51
N LEU A 488 13.57 -16.89 -5.58
CA LEU A 488 13.43 -16.37 -6.94
C LEU A 488 12.07 -16.77 -7.48
N VAL A 489 11.33 -15.80 -8.03
CA VAL A 489 10.05 -16.06 -8.71
C VAL A 489 10.31 -15.86 -10.20
N PHE A 490 9.86 -16.79 -11.04
CA PHE A 490 10.22 -16.79 -12.46
C PHE A 490 9.04 -17.15 -13.36
N SER A 491 9.03 -16.63 -14.58
CA SER A 491 8.00 -16.94 -15.59
C SER A 491 8.51 -17.83 -16.72
N THR A 492 9.79 -17.69 -17.07
CA THR A 492 10.46 -18.47 -18.11
C THR A 492 11.68 -19.20 -17.56
N VAL A 493 12.07 -20.30 -18.21
CA VAL A 493 13.18 -21.15 -17.73
C VAL A 493 14.53 -20.41 -17.73
N ASP A 494 14.71 -19.44 -18.64
CA ASP A 494 15.96 -18.67 -18.78
C ASP A 494 16.23 -17.75 -17.58
N GLU A 495 15.19 -17.43 -16.79
CA GLU A 495 15.31 -16.65 -15.56
C GLU A 495 15.86 -17.48 -14.37
N VAL A 496 15.89 -18.81 -14.47
CA VAL A 496 16.27 -19.70 -13.37
C VAL A 496 17.76 -19.59 -13.07
N VAL A 497 18.10 -19.28 -11.81
CA VAL A 497 19.47 -19.15 -11.33
C VAL A 497 19.88 -20.37 -10.50
N PRO A 498 21.07 -20.97 -10.73
CA PRO A 498 21.59 -22.05 -9.90
C PRO A 498 21.62 -21.71 -8.40
N ASN A 499 21.39 -22.71 -7.56
CA ASN A 499 21.41 -22.60 -6.09
C ASN A 499 20.39 -21.61 -5.47
N ARG A 500 19.41 -21.10 -6.24
CA ARG A 500 18.26 -20.37 -5.70
C ARG A 500 17.03 -21.26 -5.60
N TYR A 501 16.13 -20.91 -4.68
CA TYR A 501 14.84 -21.58 -4.56
C TYR A 501 13.83 -20.91 -5.50
N CYS A 502 13.58 -21.56 -6.63
CA CYS A 502 12.84 -20.96 -7.75
C CYS A 502 11.38 -21.41 -7.72
N ILE A 503 10.45 -20.44 -7.76
CA ILE A 503 8.99 -20.67 -7.76
C ILE A 503 8.40 -20.14 -9.08
N PRO A 504 7.73 -20.98 -9.89
CA PRO A 504 7.11 -20.54 -11.13
C PRO A 504 5.88 -19.65 -10.88
N THR A 505 5.71 -18.60 -11.69
CA THR A 505 4.53 -17.70 -11.64
C THR A 505 3.29 -18.31 -12.31
N GLN A 506 3.49 -19.09 -13.37
CA GLN A 506 2.41 -19.68 -14.17
C GLN A 506 2.17 -21.13 -13.75
N LYS A 507 1.00 -21.42 -13.16
CA LYS A 507 0.60 -22.77 -12.74
C LYS A 507 0.14 -23.68 -13.91
N ASN A 508 0.10 -23.17 -15.14
CA ASN A 508 -0.71 -23.73 -16.23
C ASN A 508 -0.22 -25.05 -16.85
N ASN A 509 0.88 -25.65 -16.36
CA ASN A 509 1.34 -27.02 -16.68
C ASN A 509 2.23 -27.57 -15.55
N ALA A 510 1.94 -27.17 -14.30
CA ALA A 510 2.84 -27.34 -13.16
C ALA A 510 2.99 -28.81 -12.75
N SER A 511 4.15 -29.37 -13.07
CA SER A 511 4.54 -30.70 -12.57
C SER A 511 5.25 -30.62 -11.23
N PHE A 512 5.47 -29.41 -10.73
CA PHE A 512 6.20 -29.10 -9.51
C PHE A 512 5.81 -27.68 -9.08
N ASP A 513 5.99 -27.38 -7.80
CA ASP A 513 5.72 -26.08 -7.19
C ASP A 513 7.01 -25.29 -6.91
N ALA A 514 8.15 -25.98 -6.78
CA ALA A 514 9.46 -25.34 -6.73
C ALA A 514 10.56 -26.16 -7.42
N PHE A 515 11.60 -25.46 -7.85
CA PHE A 515 12.77 -26.03 -8.51
C PHE A 515 14.07 -25.43 -7.95
N VAL A 516 15.07 -26.28 -7.76
CA VAL A 516 16.44 -25.89 -7.47
C VAL A 516 17.32 -26.53 -8.54
N SER A 517 17.84 -25.68 -9.43
CA SER A 517 18.75 -26.11 -10.50
C SER A 517 20.02 -26.73 -9.91
N PRO A 518 20.52 -27.85 -10.47
CA PRO A 518 20.13 -28.42 -11.77
C PRO A 518 19.10 -29.56 -11.74
N ASP A 519 18.88 -30.22 -10.59
CA ASP A 519 18.32 -31.59 -10.57
C ASP A 519 17.17 -31.80 -9.56
N THR A 520 16.77 -30.77 -8.81
CA THR A 520 15.91 -30.96 -7.62
C THR A 520 14.56 -30.26 -7.79
N PHE A 521 13.47 -31.04 -7.75
CA PHE A 521 12.09 -30.60 -7.88
C PHE A 521 11.31 -30.85 -6.59
N PHE A 522 10.37 -29.96 -6.28
CA PHE A 522 9.45 -30.10 -5.15
C PHE A 522 8.01 -29.99 -5.63
N GLN A 523 7.17 -30.93 -5.24
CA GLN A 523 5.72 -30.88 -5.44
C GLN A 523 5.03 -31.04 -4.09
N MET A 524 4.26 -30.03 -3.69
CA MET A 524 3.55 -29.96 -2.43
C MET A 524 2.16 -30.54 -2.61
N THR A 525 1.77 -31.47 -1.74
CA THR A 525 0.40 -32.02 -1.79
C THR A 525 -0.07 -32.48 -0.42
N VAL A 526 -1.38 -32.42 -0.23
CA VAL A 526 -2.09 -33.02 0.92
C VAL A 526 -2.97 -34.19 0.49
N ALA A 527 -2.98 -34.52 -0.80
CA ALA A 527 -3.69 -35.66 -1.36
C ALA A 527 -2.76 -36.88 -1.45
N GLU A 528 -3.31 -38.09 -1.39
CA GLU A 528 -2.54 -39.35 -1.48
C GLU A 528 -1.98 -39.66 -2.88
N SER A 529 -2.52 -38.99 -3.90
CA SER A 529 -2.10 -39.14 -5.28
C SER A 529 -1.95 -37.79 -5.95
N HIS A 530 -0.81 -37.57 -6.59
CA HIS A 530 -0.54 -36.37 -7.37
C HIS A 530 0.37 -36.72 -8.56
N PRO A 531 -0.15 -36.77 -9.80
CA PRO A 531 0.61 -37.21 -10.95
C PRO A 531 1.69 -36.20 -11.37
N ILE A 532 2.78 -36.73 -11.93
CA ILE A 532 3.87 -35.91 -12.49
C ILE A 532 3.63 -35.74 -14.00
N ILE A 533 3.38 -34.52 -14.47
CA ILE A 533 3.16 -34.25 -15.90
C ILE A 533 4.52 -34.15 -16.62
N LYS A 534 4.92 -35.17 -17.38
CA LYS A 534 6.27 -35.23 -18.00
C LYS A 534 6.65 -33.95 -18.78
N HIS A 535 5.69 -33.34 -19.47
CA HIS A 535 5.93 -32.14 -20.28
C HIS A 535 6.39 -30.92 -19.46
N GLY A 536 5.92 -30.78 -18.21
CA GLY A 536 6.31 -29.66 -17.35
C GLY A 536 7.76 -29.74 -16.88
N LEU A 537 8.37 -30.93 -16.87
CA LEU A 537 9.78 -31.12 -16.48
C LEU A 537 10.76 -30.97 -17.65
N GLU A 538 10.31 -31.23 -18.88
CA GLU A 538 11.19 -31.35 -20.06
C GLU A 538 12.10 -30.16 -20.32
N LYS A 539 11.65 -28.96 -19.96
CA LYS A 539 12.39 -27.70 -20.19
C LYS A 539 13.48 -27.45 -19.16
N TYR A 540 13.42 -28.10 -18.01
CA TYR A 540 14.30 -27.87 -16.87
C TYR A 540 15.39 -28.95 -16.74
N VAL A 541 15.22 -30.07 -17.43
CA VAL A 541 16.12 -31.22 -17.36
C VAL A 541 17.16 -31.16 -18.49
N ASN A 542 18.44 -31.19 -18.12
CA ASN A 542 19.52 -31.39 -19.09
C ASN A 542 19.52 -32.86 -19.57
N LYS A 543 19.16 -33.06 -20.84
CA LYS A 543 19.03 -34.38 -21.47
C LYS A 543 20.39 -35.05 -21.77
N ASN A 544 21.48 -34.28 -21.77
CA ASN A 544 22.83 -34.78 -22.03
C ASN A 544 23.57 -35.19 -20.75
N ASP A 545 22.97 -34.93 -19.58
CA ASP A 545 23.47 -35.36 -18.28
C ASP A 545 22.92 -36.75 -17.94
N ASN A 546 23.65 -37.54 -17.16
CA ASN A 546 23.23 -38.86 -16.66
C ASN A 546 22.93 -38.85 -15.16
N SER A 547 23.08 -37.72 -14.47
CA SER A 547 22.83 -37.57 -13.03
C SER A 547 21.35 -37.80 -12.69
N ASP A 548 21.08 -38.40 -11.54
CA ASP A 548 19.71 -38.61 -11.05
C ASP A 548 18.96 -37.28 -10.88
N ILE A 549 17.67 -37.30 -11.17
CA ILE A 549 16.75 -36.17 -10.98
C ILE A 549 15.97 -36.43 -9.70
N LYS A 550 16.11 -35.56 -8.70
CA LYS A 550 15.47 -35.73 -7.39
C LYS A 550 14.12 -35.04 -7.42
N PHE A 551 13.07 -35.83 -7.24
CA PHE A 551 11.70 -35.33 -7.21
C PHE A 551 11.11 -35.58 -5.83
N TYR A 552 10.93 -34.51 -5.05
CA TYR A 552 10.41 -34.57 -3.70
C TYR A 552 8.92 -34.25 -3.67
N PHE A 553 8.11 -35.21 -3.24
CA PHE A 553 6.76 -34.95 -2.76
C PHE A 553 6.84 -34.42 -1.33
N VAL A 554 6.47 -33.16 -1.16
CA VAL A 554 6.46 -32.48 0.12
C VAL A 554 5.10 -32.68 0.75
N LEU A 555 5.07 -33.33 1.91
CA LEU A 555 3.85 -33.90 2.51
C LEU A 555 3.72 -33.50 3.97
N PRO A 556 2.49 -33.35 4.48
CA PRO A 556 2.25 -33.28 5.91
C PRO A 556 2.41 -34.68 6.53
N LYS A 557 2.55 -34.74 7.86
CA LYS A 557 2.89 -35.96 8.60
C LYS A 557 1.89 -37.11 8.37
N GLU A 558 0.62 -36.78 8.21
CA GLU A 558 -0.50 -37.73 8.12
C GLU A 558 -0.39 -38.59 6.85
N VAL A 559 0.06 -37.99 5.75
CA VAL A 559 0.16 -38.65 4.43
C VAL A 559 1.59 -39.18 4.19
N TYR A 560 2.60 -38.64 4.88
CA TYR A 560 4.00 -38.96 4.65
C TYR A 560 4.31 -40.46 4.70
N ASN A 561 3.73 -41.24 5.61
CA ASN A 561 4.06 -42.66 5.76
C ASN A 561 3.37 -43.55 4.71
N SER A 562 2.15 -43.21 4.29
CA SER A 562 1.36 -44.02 3.35
C SER A 562 1.62 -43.68 1.88
N TYR A 563 2.21 -42.51 1.58
CA TYR A 563 2.42 -42.03 0.21
C TYR A 563 3.24 -43.01 -0.65
N GLN A 564 2.81 -43.26 -1.89
CA GLN A 564 3.47 -44.22 -2.78
C GLN A 564 4.10 -43.52 -3.99
N GLU A 565 4.90 -44.26 -4.76
CA GLU A 565 5.44 -43.77 -6.03
C GLU A 565 4.30 -43.36 -6.98
N GLN A 566 4.44 -42.17 -7.57
CA GLN A 566 3.44 -41.59 -8.46
C GLN A 566 3.74 -41.90 -9.92
N ALA A 567 2.68 -42.09 -10.71
CA ALA A 567 2.82 -42.31 -12.13
C ALA A 567 3.19 -41.01 -12.87
N LEU A 568 3.98 -41.15 -13.94
CA LEU A 568 4.21 -40.06 -14.88
C LEU A 568 3.11 -40.01 -15.93
N HIS A 569 2.55 -38.84 -16.18
CA HIS A 569 1.43 -38.62 -17.07
C HIS A 569 1.82 -37.73 -18.27
N THR A 570 1.07 -37.89 -19.37
CA THR A 570 1.09 -36.96 -20.51
C THR A 570 0.34 -35.67 -20.18
N THR A 571 0.42 -34.65 -21.03
CA THR A 571 -0.41 -33.43 -20.91
C THR A 571 -1.91 -33.71 -20.97
N LYS A 572 -2.32 -34.86 -21.48
CA LYS A 572 -3.72 -35.32 -21.53
C LYS A 572 -4.14 -36.11 -20.29
N GLY A 573 -3.30 -36.17 -19.25
CA GLY A 573 -3.60 -36.88 -18.00
C GLY A 573 -3.54 -38.40 -18.07
N THR A 574 -3.02 -38.98 -19.16
CA THR A 574 -2.86 -40.44 -19.31
C THR A 574 -1.47 -40.91 -18.88
N VAL A 575 -1.38 -42.10 -18.27
CA VAL A 575 -0.10 -42.69 -17.84
C VAL A 575 0.84 -42.86 -19.03
N LEU A 576 2.08 -42.42 -18.86
CA LEU A 576 3.14 -42.47 -19.85
C LEU A 576 3.62 -43.92 -20.05
N LYS A 577 3.21 -44.53 -21.17
CA LYS A 577 3.59 -45.91 -21.54
C LYS A 577 5.00 -46.01 -22.13
N ILE A 578 5.42 -45.03 -22.94
CA ILE A 578 6.74 -44.99 -23.57
C ILE A 578 7.60 -43.97 -22.82
N ARG A 579 8.63 -44.44 -22.12
CA ARG A 579 9.50 -43.60 -21.28
C ARG A 579 10.79 -43.24 -22.03
N PRO A 580 11.04 -41.95 -22.36
CA PRO A 580 12.33 -41.49 -22.84
C PRO A 580 13.45 -41.83 -21.85
N PRO A 581 14.71 -42.02 -22.29
CA PRO A 581 15.81 -42.45 -21.42
C PRO A 581 15.98 -41.58 -20.16
N TRP A 582 15.86 -40.26 -20.31
CA TRP A 582 16.02 -39.32 -19.19
C TRP A 582 14.93 -39.46 -18.11
N VAL A 583 13.75 -40.00 -18.45
CA VAL A 583 12.66 -40.20 -17.47
C VAL A 583 13.05 -41.25 -16.43
N ASN A 584 13.87 -42.23 -16.79
CA ASN A 584 14.33 -43.26 -15.87
C ASN A 584 15.31 -42.72 -14.80
N ARG A 585 15.81 -41.49 -14.97
CA ARG A 585 16.65 -40.77 -14.00
C ARG A 585 15.82 -40.17 -12.86
N ILE A 586 14.49 -40.08 -12.98
CA ILE A 586 13.64 -39.47 -11.96
C ILE A 586 13.53 -40.40 -10.76
N LYS A 587 14.06 -39.96 -9.62
CA LYS A 587 13.98 -40.62 -8.32
C LYS A 587 12.98 -39.88 -7.45
N GLN A 588 11.90 -40.56 -7.09
CA GLN A 588 10.84 -39.99 -6.27
C GLN A 588 11.11 -40.21 -4.78
N TYR A 589 10.92 -39.16 -3.99
CA TYR A 589 11.10 -39.18 -2.54
C TYR A 589 9.88 -38.55 -1.87
N ALA A 590 9.49 -39.07 -0.71
CA ALA A 590 8.62 -38.36 0.21
C ALA A 590 9.49 -37.51 1.15
N LEU A 591 9.08 -36.26 1.38
CA LEU A 591 9.70 -35.30 2.29
C LEU A 591 8.63 -34.78 3.25
N GLU A 592 8.86 -34.89 4.54
CA GLU A 592 7.90 -34.46 5.54
C GLU A 592 8.11 -33.01 5.97
N ILE A 593 7.02 -32.26 6.05
CA ILE A 593 6.93 -30.97 6.73
C ILE A 593 6.19 -31.16 8.04
N GLU A 594 6.93 -31.13 9.14
CA GLU A 594 6.34 -31.12 10.48
C GLU A 594 5.61 -29.80 10.69
N LEU A 595 4.30 -29.84 10.91
CA LEU A 595 3.51 -28.71 11.40
C LEU A 595 3.61 -28.78 12.95
N LYS A 596 3.93 -27.68 13.62
CA LYS A 596 4.07 -27.67 15.09
C LYS A 596 2.71 -27.35 15.70
N LEU A 597 2.29 -28.10 16.71
CA LEU A 597 1.29 -27.68 17.68
C LEU A 597 1.91 -26.74 18.72
#